data_AF-A0A1R0GW42-F1
#
_entry.id   AF-A0A1R0GW42-F1
#
_cell.length_a   1.000
_cell.length_b   1.000
_cell.length_c   1.000
_cell.angle_alpha   90.00
_cell.angle_beta   90.00
_cell.angle_gamma   90.00
#
_symmetry.space_group_name_H-M   'P 1'
#
loop_
_entity.id
_entity.type
_entity.pdbx_description
1 polymer ?
#
loop_
_entity_poly.entity_id
_entity_poly.type
_entity_poly.pdbx_seq_one_letter_code
_entity_poly.pdbx_strand_id
1 'polypeptide(L)'
;MESELSTLLTISNAHMSVYQLTVEYGTKLFSLIESQAANLPPSDTMADMYETVLAKAVQFGMHRYEVSNYARSVDKEGVHNKHYWSGSSYLGIGPGSHSRYFCSDTDNDHHHYHRRVAAFNTRDPNSYLTMVNSPAAPGLAVAKYEYCSVPEYINELVVLGLRTVAGVSDRQLQLASNGSASLSNVFINK
;
A
#
# COMPACT_ATOMS: atom_id res chain seq x y z
N MET A 1 19.95 11.55 -14.11
CA MET A 1 19.54 11.06 -12.78
C MET A 1 19.90 12.04 -11.66
N GLU A 2 21.15 12.17 -11.23
CA GLU A 2 21.47 12.96 -10.02
C GLU A 2 21.04 14.44 -10.08
N SER A 3 21.22 15.08 -11.23
CA SER A 3 20.77 16.46 -11.47
C SER A 3 19.25 16.59 -11.37
N GLU A 4 18.52 15.66 -11.96
CA GLU A 4 17.05 15.62 -11.93
C GLU A 4 16.54 15.35 -10.52
N LEU A 5 17.16 14.42 -9.79
CA LEU A 5 16.86 14.14 -8.39
C LEU A 5 17.13 15.36 -7.49
N SER A 6 18.24 16.06 -7.70
CA SER A 6 18.55 17.28 -6.95
C SER A 6 17.53 18.39 -7.24
N THR A 7 17.10 18.50 -8.49
CA THR A 7 16.01 19.41 -8.90
C THR A 7 14.70 19.04 -8.22
N LEU A 8 14.32 17.75 -8.27
CA LEU A 8 13.12 17.21 -7.63
C LEU A 8 13.12 17.48 -6.13
N LEU A 9 14.22 17.24 -5.43
CA LEU A 9 14.35 17.48 -3.98
C LEU A 9 14.29 18.96 -3.61
N THR A 10 14.66 19.85 -4.54
CA THR A 10 14.54 21.30 -4.34
C THR A 10 13.09 21.77 -4.49
N ILE A 11 12.31 21.17 -5.39
CA ILE A 11 10.88 21.51 -5.57
C ILE A 11 9.94 20.72 -4.64
N SER A 12 10.35 19.54 -4.17
CA SER A 12 9.61 18.71 -3.22
C SER A 12 9.80 19.26 -1.80
N ASN A 13 8.94 20.20 -1.44
CA ASN A 13 9.06 20.90 -0.16
C ASN A 13 8.57 20.08 1.06
N ALA A 14 7.94 18.91 0.88
CA ALA A 14 7.33 18.19 1.99
C ALA A 14 7.47 16.67 1.89
N HIS A 15 7.15 16.11 0.72
CA HIS A 15 6.99 14.68 0.51
C HIS A 15 7.41 14.29 -0.91
N MET A 16 8.09 13.16 -1.02
CA MET A 16 8.56 12.62 -2.29
C MET A 16 8.28 11.12 -2.34
N SER A 17 7.69 10.67 -3.45
CA SER A 17 7.56 9.26 -3.80
C SER A 17 8.52 8.91 -4.94
N VAL A 18 9.31 7.86 -4.77
CA VAL A 18 10.23 7.35 -5.79
C VAL A 18 10.00 5.86 -5.97
N TYR A 19 9.64 5.48 -7.20
CA TYR A 19 9.37 4.10 -7.58
C TYR A 19 10.39 3.63 -8.61
N GLN A 20 10.81 2.37 -8.48
CA GLN A 20 11.49 1.71 -9.58
C GLN A 20 10.47 1.43 -10.69
N LEU A 21 10.82 1.79 -11.92
CA LEU A 21 9.97 1.58 -13.08
C LEU A 21 9.81 0.08 -13.36
N THR A 22 8.56 -0.40 -13.38
CA THR A 22 8.21 -1.75 -13.82
C THR A 22 7.61 -1.67 -15.22
N VAL A 23 8.08 -2.54 -16.12
CA VAL A 23 7.55 -2.62 -17.50
C VAL A 23 6.47 -3.67 -17.55
N GLU A 24 5.23 -3.20 -17.68
CA GLU A 24 4.05 -4.07 -17.74
C GLU A 24 3.73 -4.46 -19.19
N TYR A 25 3.38 -5.73 -19.39
CA TYR A 25 2.98 -6.25 -20.70
C TYR A 25 1.79 -5.46 -21.27
N GLY A 26 1.80 -5.21 -22.58
CA GLY A 26 0.75 -4.47 -23.27
C GLY A 26 0.81 -2.94 -23.10
N THR A 27 1.77 -2.40 -22.34
CA THR A 27 1.99 -0.96 -22.28
C THR A 27 2.81 -0.46 -23.47
N LYS A 28 2.71 0.84 -23.76
CA LYS A 28 3.53 1.48 -24.80
C LYS A 28 5.04 1.32 -24.52
N LEU A 29 5.44 1.43 -23.25
CA LEU A 29 6.82 1.25 -22.84
C LEU A 29 7.31 -0.17 -23.16
N PHE A 30 6.51 -1.20 -22.86
CA PHE A 30 6.82 -2.57 -23.24
C PHE A 30 7.08 -2.70 -24.75
N SER A 31 6.20 -2.15 -25.59
CA SER A 31 6.41 -2.16 -27.05
C SER A 31 7.69 -1.46 -27.50
N LEU A 32 8.09 -0.37 -26.82
CA LEU A 32 9.33 0.36 -27.14
C LEU A 32 10.58 -0.41 -26.72
N ILE A 33 10.55 -1.09 -25.57
CA ILE A 33 11.65 -1.95 -25.12
C ILE A 33 11.79 -3.15 -26.07
N GLU A 34 10.70 -3.83 -26.40
CA GLU A 34 10.69 -4.97 -27.33
C GLU A 34 11.21 -4.58 -28.72
N SER A 35 10.86 -3.38 -29.20
CA SER A 35 11.35 -2.86 -30.47
C SER A 35 12.74 -2.22 -30.39
N GLN A 36 13.43 -2.30 -29.24
CA GLN A 36 14.73 -1.67 -28.98
C GLN A 36 14.76 -0.14 -29.21
N ALA A 37 13.59 0.51 -29.18
CA ALA A 37 13.44 1.95 -29.29
C ALA A 37 13.64 2.68 -27.96
N ALA A 38 13.65 1.93 -26.85
CA ALA A 38 14.04 2.38 -25.53
C ALA A 38 14.82 1.25 -24.82
N ASN A 39 15.61 1.60 -23.80
CA ASN A 39 16.33 0.63 -22.98
C ASN A 39 16.15 0.96 -21.50
N LEU A 40 16.14 -0.06 -20.66
CA LEU A 40 16.22 0.10 -19.21
C LEU A 40 17.69 0.06 -18.77
N PRO A 41 18.06 0.80 -17.71
CA PRO A 41 19.36 0.61 -17.08
C PRO A 41 19.50 -0.83 -16.54
N PRO A 42 20.73 -1.38 -16.49
CA PRO A 42 21.00 -2.67 -15.84
C PRO A 42 20.58 -2.68 -14.36
N SER A 43 20.40 -3.87 -13.80
CA SER A 43 20.02 -4.07 -12.38
C SER A 43 20.95 -3.34 -11.42
N ASP A 44 22.25 -3.43 -11.66
CA ASP A 44 23.27 -2.87 -10.77
C ASP A 44 23.20 -1.34 -10.80
N THR A 45 23.03 -0.76 -11.99
CA THR A 45 22.80 0.68 -12.14
C THR A 45 21.50 1.13 -11.45
N MET A 46 20.43 0.33 -11.52
CA MET A 46 19.20 0.64 -10.77
C MET A 46 19.41 0.58 -9.25
N ALA A 47 20.25 -0.34 -8.76
CA ALA A 47 20.61 -0.42 -7.35
C ALA A 47 21.41 0.81 -6.91
N ASP A 48 22.43 1.21 -7.68
CA ASP A 48 23.22 2.42 -7.44
C ASP A 48 22.33 3.67 -7.43
N MET A 49 21.36 3.73 -8.36
CA MET A 49 20.38 4.81 -8.41
C MET A 49 19.52 4.86 -7.15
N TYR A 50 19.08 3.71 -6.63
CA TYR A 50 18.30 3.63 -5.42
C TYR A 50 19.10 4.08 -4.19
N GLU A 51 20.35 3.64 -4.05
CA GLU A 51 21.25 4.09 -2.98
C GLU A 51 21.51 5.60 -3.05
N THR A 52 21.65 6.14 -4.27
CA THR A 52 21.79 7.59 -4.52
C THR A 52 20.57 8.36 -4.04
N VAL A 53 19.36 7.84 -4.27
CA VAL A 53 18.10 8.44 -3.77
C VAL A 53 18.11 8.49 -2.23
N LEU A 54 18.48 7.39 -1.57
CA LEU A 54 18.56 7.32 -0.11
C LEU A 54 19.52 8.38 0.44
N ALA A 55 20.74 8.45 -0.11
CA ALA A 55 21.77 9.37 0.35
C ALA A 55 21.36 10.85 0.16
N LYS A 56 20.86 11.21 -1.03
CA LYS A 56 20.45 12.60 -1.29
C LYS A 56 19.20 13.01 -0.52
N ALA A 57 18.21 12.12 -0.36
CA ALA A 57 17.03 12.44 0.44
C ALA A 57 17.41 12.87 1.87
N VAL A 58 18.34 12.15 2.51
CA VAL A 58 18.87 12.49 3.84
C VAL A 58 19.60 13.82 3.83
N GLN A 59 20.45 14.09 2.83
CA GLN A 59 21.15 15.39 2.70
C GLN A 59 20.18 16.57 2.56
N PHE A 60 19.03 16.35 1.93
CA PHE A 60 17.97 17.35 1.80
C PHE A 60 17.02 17.37 3.00
N GLY A 61 17.31 16.65 4.08
CA GLY A 61 16.53 16.66 5.32
C GLY A 61 15.21 15.87 5.23
N MET A 62 15.13 14.88 4.34
CA MET A 62 14.01 13.95 4.26
C MET A 62 14.39 12.60 4.87
N HIS A 63 13.47 12.00 5.63
CA HIS A 63 13.59 10.61 6.08
C HIS A 63 12.70 9.70 5.23
N ARG A 64 13.17 8.47 5.01
CA ARG A 64 12.37 7.41 4.40
C ARG A 64 11.47 6.80 5.46
N TYR A 65 10.14 6.83 5.28
CA TYR A 65 9.19 6.24 6.23
C TYR A 65 8.59 4.91 5.74
N GLU A 66 8.67 4.65 4.43
CA GLU A 66 8.43 3.34 3.82
C GLU A 66 9.23 3.20 2.52
N VAL A 67 9.31 1.99 1.96
CA VAL A 67 10.23 1.61 0.87
C VAL A 67 10.40 2.64 -0.26
N SER A 68 9.32 3.33 -0.66
CA SER A 68 9.26 4.22 -1.82
C SER A 68 8.97 5.69 -1.46
N ASN A 69 8.85 6.07 -0.19
CA ASN A 69 8.34 7.38 0.21
C ASN A 69 9.17 8.02 1.30
N TYR A 70 9.35 9.33 1.12
CA TYR A 70 10.20 10.19 1.92
C TYR A 70 9.43 11.42 2.35
N ALA A 71 9.68 11.92 3.54
CA ALA A 71 9.05 13.12 4.06
C ALA A 71 10.06 13.95 4.87
N ARG A 72 9.85 15.26 5.01
CA ARG A 72 10.70 16.12 5.86
C ARG A 72 10.42 15.97 7.35
N SER A 73 9.20 15.58 7.69
CA SER A 73 8.72 15.43 9.07
C SER A 73 7.49 14.53 9.10
N VAL A 74 7.16 14.01 10.29
CA VAL A 74 6.08 13.02 10.48
C VAL A 74 4.70 13.55 10.03
N ASP A 75 4.46 14.86 10.14
CA ASP A 75 3.23 15.52 9.67
C ASP A 75 3.16 15.69 8.14
N LYS A 76 4.27 15.45 7.42
CA LYS A 76 4.32 15.47 5.94
C LYS A 76 4.28 14.08 5.32
N GLU A 77 4.26 13.03 6.12
CA GLU A 77 4.10 11.67 5.61
C GLU A 77 2.69 11.48 5.03
N GLY A 78 2.59 10.83 3.87
CA GLY A 78 1.31 10.58 3.22
C GLY A 78 0.38 9.75 4.10
N VAL A 79 -0.70 10.38 4.61
CA VAL A 79 -1.70 9.75 5.49
C VAL A 79 -2.34 8.54 4.82
N HIS A 80 -2.66 8.65 3.52
CA HIS A 80 -3.20 7.54 2.74
C HIS A 80 -2.26 6.31 2.75
N ASN A 81 -0.98 6.53 2.42
CA ASN A 81 0.03 5.47 2.40
C ASN A 81 0.16 4.83 3.78
N LYS A 82 0.23 5.65 4.84
CA LYS A 82 0.31 5.15 6.22
C LYS A 82 -0.85 4.24 6.57
N HIS A 83 -2.09 4.67 6.30
CA HIS A 83 -3.27 3.85 6.57
C HIS A 83 -3.27 2.54 5.79
N TYR A 84 -2.86 2.59 4.52
CA TYR A 84 -2.76 1.39 3.69
C TYR A 84 -1.73 0.41 4.28
N TRP A 85 -0.52 0.89 4.59
CA TRP A 85 0.57 0.05 5.11
C TRP A 85 0.38 -0.42 6.55
N SER A 86 -0.34 0.33 7.39
CA SER A 86 -0.69 -0.09 8.75
C SER A 86 -1.85 -1.09 8.80
N GLY A 87 -2.43 -1.43 7.65
CA GLY A 87 -3.60 -2.29 7.55
C GLY A 87 -4.85 -1.66 8.18
N SER A 88 -4.94 -0.33 8.24
CA SER A 88 -6.13 0.38 8.74
C SER A 88 -7.30 0.23 7.77
N SER A 89 -8.52 0.43 8.28
CA SER A 89 -9.72 0.43 7.43
C SER A 89 -9.77 1.67 6.55
N TYR A 90 -10.15 1.51 5.29
CA TYR A 90 -10.39 2.58 4.33
C TYR A 90 -11.48 2.18 3.32
N LEU A 91 -12.15 3.19 2.78
CA LEU A 91 -13.16 3.04 1.73
C LEU A 91 -12.63 3.65 0.43
N GLY A 92 -12.65 2.86 -0.64
CA GLY A 92 -12.38 3.34 -1.99
C GLY A 92 -13.68 3.83 -2.64
N ILE A 93 -13.61 5.02 -3.23
CA ILE A 93 -14.72 5.62 -3.96
C ILE A 93 -14.30 5.79 -5.42
N GLY A 94 -15.21 5.46 -6.33
CA GLY A 94 -15.01 5.58 -7.77
C GLY A 94 -14.84 4.25 -8.51
N PRO A 95 -14.87 4.28 -9.85
CA PRO A 95 -14.69 3.09 -10.67
C PRO A 95 -13.34 2.41 -10.38
N GLY A 96 -13.38 1.10 -10.14
CA GLY A 96 -12.19 0.29 -9.88
C GLY A 96 -11.52 0.52 -8.52
N SER A 97 -12.10 1.37 -7.65
CA SER A 97 -11.55 1.59 -6.32
C SER A 97 -11.72 0.36 -5.42
N HIS A 98 -10.83 0.23 -4.45
CA HIS A 98 -10.84 -0.88 -3.50
C HIS A 98 -11.09 -0.34 -2.10
N SER A 99 -11.74 -1.15 -1.26
CA SER A 99 -11.90 -0.88 0.16
C SER A 99 -11.28 -2.01 0.97
N ARG A 100 -10.83 -1.69 2.19
CA ARG A 100 -10.44 -2.66 3.22
C ARG A 100 -11.09 -2.23 4.52
N TYR A 101 -11.87 -3.09 5.15
CA TYR A 101 -12.48 -2.74 6.43
C TYR A 101 -12.78 -4.00 7.25
N PHE A 102 -12.99 -3.82 8.54
CA PHE A 102 -13.49 -4.89 9.40
C PHE A 102 -15.01 -4.81 9.49
N CYS A 103 -15.70 -5.94 9.31
CA CYS A 103 -17.10 -6.06 9.68
C CYS A 103 -17.21 -6.82 11.01
N SER A 104 -18.14 -6.40 11.86
CA SER A 104 -18.58 -7.19 13.01
C SER A 104 -19.69 -8.13 12.56
N ASP A 105 -19.50 -9.44 12.71
CA ASP A 105 -20.64 -10.36 12.69
C ASP A 105 -21.50 -10.05 13.92
N THR A 106 -22.70 -9.49 13.73
CA THR A 106 -23.68 -9.28 14.80
C THR A 106 -24.69 -10.42 14.91
N ASP A 107 -24.53 -11.49 14.13
CA ASP A 107 -25.42 -12.65 14.22
C ASP A 107 -24.98 -13.60 15.34
N ASN A 108 -25.58 -13.39 16.52
CA ASN A 108 -25.98 -14.41 17.51
C ASN A 108 -24.97 -15.45 18.03
N ASP A 109 -23.67 -15.27 17.89
CA ASP A 109 -22.68 -16.05 18.63
C ASP A 109 -21.72 -15.11 19.35
N HIS A 110 -21.40 -15.41 20.62
CA HIS A 110 -20.65 -14.57 21.55
C HIS A 110 -19.16 -14.43 21.19
N HIS A 111 -18.82 -14.58 19.91
CA HIS A 111 -17.49 -14.45 19.36
C HIS A 111 -17.48 -13.29 18.35
N HIS A 112 -17.07 -12.11 18.80
CA HIS A 112 -16.82 -10.96 17.94
C HIS A 112 -15.62 -11.22 17.02
N TYR A 113 -15.84 -11.95 15.93
CA TYR A 113 -14.82 -12.05 14.89
C TYR A 113 -14.87 -10.79 14.02
N HIS A 114 -13.84 -9.96 14.13
CA HIS A 114 -13.59 -8.89 13.18
C HIS A 114 -13.11 -9.52 11.87
N ARG A 115 -14.02 -9.81 10.94
CA ARG A 115 -13.65 -10.33 9.63
C ARG A 115 -13.16 -9.17 8.78
N ARG A 116 -11.94 -9.28 8.25
CA ARG A 116 -11.39 -8.29 7.32
C ARG A 116 -11.98 -8.53 5.93
N VAL A 117 -12.55 -7.49 5.34
CA VAL A 117 -13.25 -7.51 4.06
C VAL A 117 -12.47 -6.68 3.06
N ALA A 118 -12.30 -7.25 1.87
CA ALA A 118 -11.81 -6.58 0.68
C ALA A 118 -12.99 -6.39 -0.29
N ALA A 119 -13.36 -5.14 -0.55
CA ALA A 119 -14.43 -4.82 -1.50
C ALA A 119 -13.85 -4.15 -2.75
N PHE A 120 -14.40 -4.50 -3.92
CA PHE A 120 -13.89 -4.08 -5.22
C PHE A 120 -15.04 -3.43 -6.00
N ASN A 121 -14.91 -2.14 -6.29
CA ASN A 121 -15.87 -1.46 -7.15
C ASN A 121 -15.69 -1.90 -8.61
N THR A 122 -16.78 -1.88 -9.37
CA THR A 122 -16.71 -2.15 -10.81
C THR A 122 -15.74 -1.18 -11.50
N ARG A 123 -14.93 -1.69 -12.43
CA ARG A 123 -13.88 -0.93 -13.12
C ARG A 123 -14.43 -0.03 -14.24
N ASP A 124 -15.54 -0.43 -14.85
CA ASP A 124 -16.16 0.31 -15.94
C ASP A 124 -16.92 1.53 -15.40
N PRO A 125 -16.60 2.76 -15.84
CA PRO A 125 -17.27 3.97 -15.34
C PRO A 125 -18.78 3.99 -15.56
N ASN A 126 -19.29 3.44 -16.67
CA ASN A 126 -20.73 3.44 -16.95
C ASN A 126 -21.48 2.49 -16.02
N SER A 127 -20.91 1.31 -15.80
CA SER A 127 -21.39 0.31 -14.85
C SER A 127 -21.38 0.87 -13.44
N TYR A 128 -20.30 1.58 -13.06
CA TYR A 128 -20.19 2.25 -11.77
C TYR A 128 -21.35 3.22 -11.59
N LEU A 129 -21.52 4.18 -12.51
CA LEU A 129 -22.60 5.16 -12.47
C LEU A 129 -23.99 4.53 -12.41
N THR A 130 -24.21 3.43 -13.14
CA THR A 130 -25.49 2.72 -13.10
C THR A 130 -25.74 2.10 -11.72
N MET A 131 -24.73 1.47 -11.14
CA MET A 131 -24.84 0.81 -9.84
C MET A 131 -25.03 1.81 -8.69
N VAL A 132 -24.21 2.88 -8.61
CA VAL A 132 -24.35 3.87 -7.53
C VAL A 132 -25.71 4.58 -7.56
N ASN A 133 -26.33 4.72 -8.74
CA ASN A 133 -27.65 5.34 -8.88
C ASN A 133 -28.81 4.33 -8.78
N SER A 134 -28.53 3.04 -8.57
CA SER A 134 -29.57 2.01 -8.47
C SER A 134 -30.42 2.20 -7.20
N PRO A 135 -31.76 2.26 -7.30
CA PRO A 135 -32.62 2.37 -6.13
C PRO A 135 -32.51 1.20 -5.15
N ALA A 136 -32.08 0.02 -5.62
CA ALA A 136 -31.96 -1.17 -4.78
C ALA A 136 -30.77 -1.12 -3.81
N ALA A 137 -29.71 -0.38 -4.17
CA ALA A 137 -28.48 -0.26 -3.38
C ALA A 137 -27.80 1.11 -3.64
N PRO A 138 -28.44 2.23 -3.26
CA PRO A 138 -27.95 3.56 -3.59
C PRO A 138 -26.58 3.82 -2.97
N GLY A 139 -25.68 4.41 -3.75
CA GLY A 139 -24.33 4.76 -3.32
C GLY A 139 -23.33 3.59 -3.32
N LEU A 140 -23.72 2.38 -3.73
CA LEU A 140 -22.83 1.22 -3.82
C LEU A 140 -22.60 0.79 -5.26
N ALA A 141 -21.34 0.49 -5.59
CA ALA A 141 -20.93 -0.06 -6.88
C ALA A 141 -19.97 -1.25 -6.73
N VAL A 142 -20.13 -2.00 -5.63
CA VAL A 142 -19.26 -3.14 -5.32
C VAL A 142 -19.59 -4.31 -6.24
N ALA A 143 -18.62 -4.70 -7.07
CA ALA A 143 -18.73 -5.84 -7.98
C ALA A 143 -18.29 -7.15 -7.32
N LYS A 144 -17.42 -7.09 -6.31
CA LYS A 144 -16.87 -8.27 -5.64
C LYS A 144 -16.54 -7.96 -4.18
N TYR A 145 -16.78 -8.95 -3.32
CA TYR A 145 -16.25 -9.02 -1.96
C TYR A 145 -15.32 -10.22 -1.83
N GLU A 146 -14.25 -10.05 -1.06
CA GLU A 146 -13.40 -11.12 -0.56
C GLU A 146 -13.28 -10.99 0.95
N TYR A 147 -13.21 -12.13 1.62
CA TYR A 147 -13.14 -12.21 3.08
C TYR A 147 -11.80 -12.82 3.45
N CYS A 148 -11.01 -12.07 4.22
CA CYS A 148 -9.71 -12.54 4.66
C CYS A 148 -9.86 -13.33 5.96
N SER A 149 -9.31 -14.54 5.97
CA SER A 149 -9.10 -15.32 7.18
C SER A 149 -8.09 -14.65 8.11
N VAL A 150 -8.05 -15.08 9.38
CA VAL A 150 -7.07 -14.60 10.36
C VAL A 150 -5.62 -14.80 9.87
N PRO A 151 -5.20 -15.98 9.37
CA PRO A 151 -3.85 -16.14 8.83
C PRO A 151 -3.52 -15.23 7.65
N GLU A 152 -4.47 -15.01 6.72
CA GLU A 152 -4.28 -14.11 5.59
C GLU A 152 -4.10 -12.67 6.05
N TYR A 153 -4.90 -12.23 7.04
CA TYR A 153 -4.73 -10.88 7.60
C TYR A 153 -3.38 -10.73 8.31
N ILE A 154 -2.94 -11.72 9.08
CA ILE A 154 -1.61 -11.69 9.71
C ILE A 154 -0.51 -11.60 8.65
N ASN A 155 -0.61 -12.38 7.57
CA ASN A 155 0.35 -12.31 6.47
C ASN A 155 0.37 -10.93 5.81
N GLU A 156 -0.80 -10.36 5.52
CA GLU A 156 -0.93 -9.00 4.99
C GLU A 156 -0.26 -7.99 5.95
N LEU A 157 -0.59 -8.03 7.25
CA LEU A 157 -0.02 -7.14 8.26
C LEU A 157 1.51 -7.21 8.31
N VAL A 158 2.09 -8.42 8.26
CA VAL A 158 3.55 -8.63 8.28
C VAL A 158 4.20 -8.06 7.02
N VAL A 159 3.68 -8.42 5.83
CA VAL A 159 4.25 -7.97 4.55
C VAL A 159 4.18 -6.44 4.43
N LEU A 160 3.05 -5.84 4.79
CA LEU A 160 2.89 -4.39 4.73
C LEU A 160 3.69 -3.66 5.81
N GLY A 161 3.75 -4.21 7.04
CA GLY A 161 4.53 -3.63 8.13
C GLY A 161 6.03 -3.59 7.82
N LEU A 162 6.58 -4.67 7.26
CA LEU A 162 8.00 -4.75 6.84
C LEU A 162 8.37 -3.74 5.74
N ARG A 163 7.38 -3.21 5.01
CA ARG A 163 7.58 -2.13 4.04
C ARG A 163 7.87 -0.78 4.72
N THR A 164 7.53 -0.63 6.00
CA THR A 164 7.64 0.63 6.74
C THR A 164 8.77 0.59 7.74
N VAL A 165 9.28 1.76 8.15
CA VAL A 165 10.25 1.84 9.25
C VAL A 165 9.65 1.51 10.61
N ALA A 166 8.33 1.58 10.75
CA ALA A 166 7.62 1.26 11.99
C ALA A 166 7.50 -0.26 12.23
N GLY A 167 7.55 -1.06 11.16
CA GLY A 167 7.39 -2.51 11.25
C GLY A 167 5.99 -2.93 11.70
N VAL A 168 5.93 -4.05 12.41
CA VAL A 168 4.72 -4.55 13.08
C VAL A 168 4.95 -4.53 14.57
N SER A 169 4.05 -3.88 15.31
CA SER A 169 4.08 -3.92 16.78
C SER A 169 3.45 -5.21 17.31
N ASP A 170 3.89 -5.63 18.49
CA ASP A 170 3.34 -6.82 19.17
C ASP A 170 1.83 -6.68 19.39
N ARG A 171 1.38 -5.48 19.77
CA ARG A 171 -0.05 -5.16 19.91
C ARG A 171 -0.83 -5.38 18.61
N GLN A 172 -0.29 -4.96 17.46
CA GLN A 172 -0.97 -5.18 16.16
C GLN A 172 -1.08 -6.68 15.86
N LEU A 173 -0.02 -7.45 16.11
CA LEU A 173 -0.03 -8.89 15.89
C LEU A 173 -1.01 -9.61 16.83
N GLN A 174 -1.04 -9.24 18.10
CA GLN A 174 -1.99 -9.78 19.07
C GLN A 174 -3.44 -9.48 18.65
N LEU A 175 -3.73 -8.23 18.25
CA LEU A 175 -5.07 -7.88 17.77
C LEU A 175 -5.45 -8.65 16.50
N ALA A 176 -4.54 -8.77 15.54
CA ALA A 176 -4.79 -9.48 14.28
C ALA A 176 -5.00 -10.99 14.47
N SER A 177 -4.36 -11.57 15.49
CA SER A 177 -4.41 -13.00 15.81
C SER A 177 -5.44 -13.36 16.88
N ASN A 178 -6.25 -12.40 17.35
CA ASN A 178 -7.13 -12.56 18.50
C ASN A 178 -6.40 -13.09 19.75
N GLY A 179 -5.18 -12.61 19.98
CA GLY A 179 -4.31 -12.98 21.10
C GLY A 179 -3.56 -14.30 20.92
N SER A 180 -3.77 -15.04 19.84
CA SER A 180 -3.10 -16.33 19.61
C SER A 180 -1.64 -16.22 19.17
N ALA A 181 -1.20 -15.05 18.69
CA ALA A 181 0.17 -14.79 18.27
C ALA A 181 0.74 -13.53 18.94
N SER A 182 2.03 -13.61 19.28
CA SER A 182 2.82 -12.48 19.81
C SER A 182 4.24 -12.57 19.27
N LEU A 183 4.87 -11.42 19.05
CA LEU A 183 6.26 -11.32 18.62
C LEU A 183 7.21 -11.90 19.69
N SER A 184 6.85 -11.83 20.97
CA SER A 184 7.64 -12.48 22.03
C SER A 184 7.75 -13.98 21.78
N ASN A 185 6.68 -14.64 21.36
CA ASN A 185 6.67 -16.08 21.10
C ASN A 185 7.55 -16.45 19.89
N VAL A 186 7.71 -15.52 18.94
CA VAL A 186 8.51 -15.70 17.73
C VAL A 186 10.00 -15.47 18.00
N PHE A 187 10.36 -14.47 18.79
CA PHE A 187 11.74 -14.03 18.96
C PHE A 187 12.41 -14.43 20.28
N ILE A 188 11.65 -14.85 21.31
CA ILE A 188 12.20 -15.24 22.63
C ILE A 188 12.50 -16.75 22.71
N ASN A 189 12.07 -17.57 21.75
CA ASN A 189 12.43 -18.99 21.67
C ASN A 189 13.79 -19.23 20.98
N LYS A 190 14.85 -18.51 21.38
CA LYS A 190 16.24 -18.78 20.99
C LYS A 190 17.14 -18.95 22.21
#